data_AF-K2FR28-F1
#
_entry.id   AF-K2FR28-F1
#
_cell.length_a   1.000
_cell.length_b   1.000
_cell.length_c   1.000
_cell.angle_alpha   90.00
_cell.angle_beta   90.00
_cell.angle_gamma   90.00
#
_symmetry.space_group_name_H-M   'P 1'
#
loop_
_entity.id
_entity.type
_entity.pdbx_description
1 polymer ?
#
loop_
_entity_poly.entity_id
_entity_poly.type
_entity_poly.pdbx_seq_one_letter_code
_entity_poly.pdbx_strand_id
1 'polypeptide(L)' 'MKVGLVGWRGMVGSVLMQRMVEENDFAHFEPFYFSTSNAGGEAPAFGG' A
#
# COMPACT_ATOMS: atom_id res chain seq x y z
N MET A 1 10.40 9.54 -3.90
CA MET A 1 10.75 9.09 -2.53
C MET A 1 10.32 7.63 -2.40
N LYS A 2 11.10 6.75 -1.78
CA LYS A 2 10.73 5.32 -1.60
C LYS A 2 10.04 5.13 -0.25
N VAL A 3 8.87 4.49 -0.22
CA VAL A 3 8.06 4.32 1.01
C VAL A 3 7.66 2.86 1.19
N GLY A 4 7.96 2.30 2.36
CA GLY A 4 7.55 0.95 2.73
C GLY A 4 6.19 0.94 3.43
N LEU A 5 5.27 0.10 2.95
CA LEU A 5 3.93 -0.09 3.52
C LEU A 5 3.83 -1.47 4.17
N VAL A 6 3.69 -1.49 5.49
CA VAL A 6 3.59 -2.70 6.32
C VAL A 6 2.22 -2.72 7.00
N GLY A 7 1.56 -3.88 7.07
CA GLY A 7 0.26 -4.00 7.75
C GLY A 7 -0.93 -3.41 6.98
N TRP A 8 -0.75 -3.07 5.70
CA TRP A 8 -1.77 -2.45 4.84
C TRP A 8 -3.03 -3.31 4.61
N ARG A 9 -2.98 -4.62 4.93
CA ARG A 9 -4.13 -5.55 4.81
C ARG A 9 -5.02 -5.60 6.05
N GLY A 10 -4.60 -5.03 7.18
CA GLY A 10 -5.38 -5.01 8.41
C GLY A 10 -6.48 -3.94 8.38
N MET A 11 -7.36 -3.92 9.39
CA MET A 11 -8.50 -3.00 9.46
C MET A 11 -8.11 -1.51 9.29
N VAL A 12 -7.05 -1.06 9.97
CA VAL A 12 -6.55 0.32 9.83
C VAL A 12 -5.81 0.51 8.50
N GLY A 13 -5.04 -0.49 8.09
CA GLY A 13 -4.27 -0.46 6.86
C GLY A 13 -5.15 -0.31 5.61
N SER A 14 -6.28 -1.00 5.57
CA SER A 14 -7.19 -0.93 4.41
C SER A 14 -7.85 0.44 4.28
N VAL A 15 -8.21 1.08 5.41
CA VAL A 15 -8.75 2.44 5.41
C VAL A 15 -7.67 3.44 4.98
N LEU A 16 -6.44 3.28 5.47
CA LEU A 16 -5.31 4.10 5.02
C LEU A 16 -5.11 3.98 3.51
N MET A 17 -5.06 2.77 2.95
CA MET A 17 -4.90 2.56 1.51
C MET A 17 -6.04 3.21 0.72
N GLN A 18 -7.29 3.06 1.17
CA GLN A 18 -8.44 3.70 0.53
C GLN A 18 -8.27 5.22 0.47
N ARG A 19 -7.92 5.87 1.60
CA ARG A 19 -7.71 7.33 1.66
C ARG A 19 -6.55 7.77 0.76
N MET A 20 -5.45 7.02 0.72
CA MET A 20 -4.31 7.34 -0.15
C MET A 20 -4.65 7.26 -1.64
N VAL A 21 -5.58 6.38 -2.04
CA VAL A 21 -6.14 6.38 -3.41
C VAL A 21 -7.03 7.58 -3.64
N GLU A 22 -7.96 7.86 -2.72
CA GLU A 22 -8.89 8.99 -2.81
C GLU A 22 -8.16 10.35 -2.93
N GLU A 23 -7.05 10.51 -2.21
CA GLU A 23 -6.24 11.73 -2.21
C GLU A 23 -5.11 11.73 -3.26
N ASN A 24 -4.99 10.67 -4.07
CA ASN A 24 -3.94 10.49 -5.09
C ASN A 24 -2.50 10.57 -4.52
N ASP A 25 -2.30 10.11 -3.29
CA ASP A 25 -1.01 10.16 -2.59
C ASP A 25 0.08 9.35 -3.32
N PHE A 26 -0.29 8.25 -3.97
CA PHE A 26 0.63 7.37 -4.69
C PHE A 26 1.33 8.03 -5.88
N ALA A 27 0.84 9.17 -6.38
CA ALA A 27 1.54 9.95 -7.40
C ALA A 27 2.82 10.64 -6.86
N HIS A 28 2.97 10.73 -5.54
CA HIS A 28 4.04 11.51 -4.90
C HIS A 28 5.23 10.65 -4.43
N PHE A 29 5.12 9.32 -4.45
CA PHE A 29 6.17 8.43 -3.98
C PHE A 29 6.10 7.04 -4.64
N GLU A 30 7.18 6.25 -4.50
CA GLU A 30 7.28 4.88 -4.99
C GLU A 30 6.95 3.91 -3.84
N PRO A 31 5.79 3.22 -3.87
CA PRO A 31 5.38 2.30 -2.80
C PRO A 31 6.08 0.94 -2.88
N PHE A 32 6.49 0.42 -1.72
CA PHE A 32 6.98 -0.95 -1.54
C PHE A 32 6.11 -1.67 -0.52
N TYR A 33 5.46 -2.76 -0.92
CA TYR A 33 4.55 -3.50 -0.05
C TYR A 33 5.25 -4.65 0.66
N PHE A 34 5.10 -4.71 1.98
CA PHE A 34 5.66 -5.78 2.80
C PHE A 34 4.53 -6.62 3.41
N SER A 35 4.82 -7.91 3.62
CA SER A 35 3.89 -8.85 4.22
C SER A 35 4.65 -9.86 5.06
N THR A 36 4.06 -10.24 6.21
CA THR A 36 4.57 -11.31 7.08
C THR A 36 4.03 -12.69 6.71
N SER A 37 2.90 -12.76 5.99
CA SER A 37 2.20 -14.01 5.67
C SER A 37 2.09 -14.31 4.18
N ASN A 38 2.42 -13.36 3.30
CA ASN A 38 2.35 -13.51 1.84
C ASN A 38 3.47 -12.74 1.14
N ALA A 39 4.72 -13.04 1.50
CA ALA A 39 5.88 -12.47 0.83
C ALA A 39 6.06 -13.08 -0.57
N GLY A 40 6.36 -12.25 -1.57
CA GLY A 40 6.51 -12.67 -2.98
C GLY A 40 5.19 -12.86 -3.74
N GLY A 41 4.04 -12.65 -3.10
CA GLY A 41 2.75 -12.59 -3.77
C GLY A 41 2.59 -11.35 -4.64
N GLU A 42 1.56 -11.33 -5.48
CA GLU A 42 1.26 -10.18 -6.35
C GLU A 42 1.05 -8.90 -5.54
N ALA A 43 1.58 -7.80 -6.07
CA ALA A 43 1.38 -6.47 -5.51
C ALA A 43 -0.10 -6.06 -5.68
N PRO A 44 -0.66 -5.31 -4.72
CA PRO A 44 -2.05 -4.87 -4.81
C PRO A 44 -2.23 -3.74 -5.85
N ALA A 45 -3.39 -3.73 -6.51
CA ALA A 45 -3.76 -2.74 -7.53
C ALA A 45 -4.33 -1.44 -6.91
N PHE A 46 -3.61 -0.77 -6.01
CA PHE A 46 -4.05 0.50 -5.42
C PHE A 46 -3.65 1.75 -6.24
N GLY A 47 -2.78 1.61 -7.25
CA GLY A 47 -2.21 2.76 -7.96
C GLY A 47 -2.07 2.61 -9.47
N GLY A 48 -2.66 1.56 -10.06
CA GLY A 48 -2.40 1.18 -11.45
C GLY A 48 -1.11 0.38 -11.63
#